data_AF-A0A6L7NH84-F1
#
_entry.id   AF-A0A6L7NH84-F1
#
_cell.length_a   1.000
_cell.length_b   1.000
_cell.length_c   1.000
_cell.angle_alpha   90.00
_cell.angle_beta   90.00
_cell.angle_gamma   90.00
#
_symmetry.space_group_name_H-M   'P 1'
#
loop_
_entity.id
_entity.type
_entity.pdbx_description
1 polymer ?
#
loop_
_entity_poly.entity_id
_entity_poly.type
_entity_poly.pdbx_seq_one_letter_code
_entity_poly.pdbx_strand_id
1 'polypeptide(L)'
;MRRLETPFLENFAGFSGKAHRTVAEALLRGLVTADPSDRKVMGMRIVQEYLAAAEEFIGLYLALRGRDVHPVVRTFMGFRLNPASLAAFLNLTQGRDAAWIMRDLGLPTVADVERARGEVPRRQYKQFRAAVNSVAGGLQRVARVEHGALLRLCAGLRESRALADRVDWLPDRRMNPDQVALLVLDQRQRTMAAHTLAVDEQQLERFVDATGTITAAGRDMVWLYLHMRDVESSLD
;
A
#
# COMPACT_ATOMS: atom_id res chain seq x y z
N MET A 1 -2.28 -0.22 26.65
CA MET A 1 -2.37 -0.30 25.17
C MET A 1 -1.06 -0.75 24.50
N ARG A 2 0.13 -0.27 24.92
CA ARG A 2 1.43 -0.64 24.32
C ARG A 2 1.74 -2.15 24.25
N ARG A 3 1.19 -2.98 25.15
CA ARG A 3 1.33 -4.46 25.13
C ARG A 3 0.62 -5.17 23.97
N LEU A 4 -0.41 -4.56 23.38
CA LEU A 4 -1.15 -5.15 22.25
C LEU A 4 -0.58 -4.74 20.88
N GLU A 5 0.30 -3.74 20.84
CA GLU A 5 0.85 -3.21 19.59
C GLU A 5 1.86 -4.15 18.97
N THR A 6 2.77 -4.73 19.77
CA THR A 6 3.78 -5.66 19.25
C THR A 6 3.15 -6.89 18.60
N PRO A 7 2.25 -7.65 19.26
CA PRO A 7 1.62 -8.81 18.63
C PRO A 7 0.76 -8.43 17.42
N PHE A 8 0.14 -7.25 17.43
CA PHE A 8 -0.61 -6.76 16.28
C PHE A 8 0.30 -6.52 15.07
N LEU A 9 1.40 -5.80 15.27
CA LEU A 9 2.34 -5.45 14.21
C LEU A 9 3.09 -6.67 13.69
N GLU A 10 3.47 -7.61 14.56
CA GLU A 10 4.06 -8.90 14.17
C GLU A 10 3.11 -9.70 13.27
N ASN A 11 1.83 -9.81 13.65
CA ASN A 11 0.82 -10.46 12.82
C ASN A 11 0.60 -9.74 11.50
N PHE A 12 0.54 -8.40 11.51
CA PHE A 12 0.41 -7.62 10.28
C PHE A 12 1.58 -7.86 9.32
N ALA A 13 2.82 -7.83 9.82
CA ALA A 13 4.03 -8.09 9.04
C ALA A 13 4.10 -9.52 8.51
N GLY A 14 3.57 -10.50 9.26
CA GLY A 14 3.53 -11.91 8.87
C GLY A 14 2.44 -12.24 7.84
N PHE A 15 1.26 -11.64 7.94
CA PHE A 15 0.07 -12.08 7.19
C PHE A 15 -0.44 -11.07 6.15
N SER A 16 -0.79 -9.83 6.54
CA SER A 16 -1.44 -8.85 5.64
C SER A 16 -0.56 -8.49 4.44
N GLY A 17 0.72 -8.23 4.67
CA GLY A 17 1.62 -7.80 3.58
C GLY A 17 1.78 -8.85 2.47
N LYS A 18 1.71 -10.15 2.79
CA LYS A 18 1.84 -11.20 1.78
C LYS A 18 0.51 -11.57 1.12
N ALA A 19 -0.61 -11.40 1.83
CA ALA A 19 -1.93 -11.80 1.36
C ALA A 19 -2.33 -11.06 0.07
N HIS A 20 -2.28 -9.72 0.08
CA HIS A 20 -2.68 -8.89 -1.06
C HIS A 20 -1.92 -9.24 -2.34
N ARG A 21 -0.59 -9.35 -2.23
CA ARG A 21 0.27 -9.75 -3.36
C ARG A 21 -0.06 -11.15 -3.86
N THR A 22 -0.23 -12.11 -2.96
CA THR A 22 -0.51 -13.51 -3.33
C THR A 22 -1.82 -13.63 -4.11
N VAL A 23 -2.87 -12.94 -3.64
CA VAL A 23 -4.17 -12.91 -4.33
C VAL A 23 -4.03 -12.23 -5.68
N ALA A 24 -3.37 -11.07 -5.76
CA ALA A 24 -3.18 -10.34 -7.00
C ALA A 24 -2.38 -11.14 -8.05
N GLU A 25 -1.30 -11.82 -7.65
CA GLU A 25 -0.52 -12.71 -8.52
C GLU A 25 -1.33 -13.91 -9.01
N ALA A 26 -2.12 -14.53 -8.13
CA ALA A 26 -2.98 -15.65 -8.51
C ALA A 26 -4.02 -15.24 -9.55
N LEU A 27 -4.64 -14.08 -9.36
CA LEU A 27 -5.62 -13.51 -10.30
C LEU A 27 -4.98 -13.17 -11.65
N LEU A 28 -3.79 -12.55 -11.63
CA LEU A 28 -3.06 -12.21 -12.85
C LEU A 28 -2.74 -13.47 -13.66
N ARG A 29 -2.26 -14.54 -13.01
CA ARG A 29 -2.01 -15.83 -13.68
C ARG A 29 -3.30 -16.47 -14.20
N GLY A 30 -4.41 -16.29 -13.50
CA GLY A 30 -5.73 -16.79 -13.90
C GLY A 30 -6.31 -16.12 -15.14
N LEU A 31 -5.88 -14.90 -15.50
CA LEU A 31 -6.36 -14.19 -16.69
C LEU A 31 -6.16 -14.99 -17.98
N VAL A 32 -5.04 -15.72 -18.07
CA VAL A 32 -4.68 -16.51 -19.26
C VAL A 32 -5.76 -17.53 -19.60
N THR A 33 -6.41 -18.11 -18.59
CA THR A 33 -7.41 -19.18 -18.73
C THR A 33 -8.85 -18.70 -18.58
N ALA A 34 -9.06 -17.42 -18.24
CA ALA A 34 -10.38 -16.88 -17.93
C ALA A 34 -11.12 -16.39 -19.18
N ASP A 35 -12.45 -16.56 -19.18
CA ASP A 35 -13.35 -15.97 -20.17
C ASP A 35 -13.40 -14.44 -20.02
N PRO A 36 -13.84 -13.68 -21.05
CA PRO A 36 -13.83 -12.21 -21.02
C PRO A 36 -14.52 -11.60 -19.79
N SER A 37 -15.70 -12.08 -19.40
CA SER A 37 -16.41 -11.55 -18.20
C SER A 37 -15.63 -11.82 -16.91
N ASP A 38 -14.97 -12.97 -16.78
CA ASP A 38 -14.15 -13.32 -15.63
C ASP A 38 -12.87 -12.48 -15.56
N ARG A 39 -12.23 -12.21 -16.71
CA ARG A 39 -11.06 -11.32 -16.79
C ARG A 39 -11.34 -9.93 -16.23
N LYS A 40 -12.56 -9.42 -16.44
CA LYS A 40 -13.00 -8.13 -15.90
C LYS A 40 -13.10 -8.16 -14.37
N VAL A 41 -13.69 -9.21 -13.81
CA VAL A 41 -13.80 -9.40 -12.36
C VAL A 41 -12.42 -9.56 -11.73
N MET A 42 -11.55 -10.36 -12.36
CA MET A 42 -10.16 -10.57 -11.93
C MET A 42 -9.35 -9.26 -11.96
N GLY A 43 -9.43 -8.50 -13.06
CA GLY A 43 -8.77 -7.20 -13.19
C GLY A 43 -9.24 -6.20 -12.13
N MET A 44 -10.55 -6.10 -11.90
CA MET A 44 -11.07 -5.27 -10.80
C MET A 44 -10.54 -5.73 -9.45
N ARG A 45 -10.48 -7.04 -9.20
CA ARG A 45 -10.01 -7.58 -7.93
C ARG A 45 -8.53 -7.29 -7.71
N ILE A 46 -7.68 -7.38 -8.72
CA ILE A 46 -6.27 -6.96 -8.65
C ILE A 46 -6.15 -5.50 -8.20
N VAL A 47 -6.96 -4.61 -8.79
CA VAL A 47 -6.98 -3.20 -8.41
C VAL A 47 -7.46 -3.00 -6.96
N GLN A 48 -8.44 -3.79 -6.50
CA GLN A 48 -8.89 -3.75 -5.09
C GLN A 48 -7.79 -4.18 -4.13
N GLU A 49 -7.02 -5.23 -4.45
CA GLU A 49 -5.87 -5.66 -3.63
C GLU A 49 -4.79 -4.57 -3.58
N TYR A 50 -4.54 -3.88 -4.71
CA TYR A 50 -3.64 -2.74 -4.74
C TYR A 50 -4.11 -1.59 -3.84
N LEU A 51 -5.40 -1.23 -3.88
CA LEU A 51 -5.96 -0.18 -3.02
C LEU A 51 -5.89 -0.57 -1.54
N ALA A 52 -6.17 -1.83 -1.21
CA ALA A 52 -6.08 -2.33 0.16
C ALA A 52 -4.63 -2.26 0.67
N ALA A 53 -3.66 -2.71 -0.12
CA ALA A 53 -2.25 -2.60 0.22
C ALA A 53 -1.79 -1.14 0.41
N ALA A 54 -2.25 -0.23 -0.46
CA ALA A 54 -1.96 1.20 -0.33
C ALA A 54 -2.58 1.79 0.95
N GLU A 55 -3.80 1.38 1.29
CA GLU A 55 -4.47 1.81 2.52
C GLU A 55 -3.72 1.36 3.77
N GLU A 56 -3.34 0.09 3.84
CA GLU A 56 -2.56 -0.45 4.94
C GLU A 56 -1.21 0.27 5.06
N PHE A 57 -0.50 0.49 3.96
CA PHE A 57 0.80 1.16 3.97
C PHE A 57 0.70 2.63 4.43
N ILE A 58 -0.24 3.40 3.86
CA ILE A 58 -0.42 4.81 4.25
C ILE A 58 -0.92 4.90 5.69
N GLY A 59 -1.82 4.01 6.10
CA GLY A 59 -2.29 3.89 7.47
C GLY A 59 -1.15 3.60 8.44
N LEU A 60 -0.24 2.69 8.08
CA LEU A 60 0.95 2.38 8.87
C LEU A 60 1.89 3.59 8.95
N TYR A 61 2.17 4.25 7.83
CA TYR A 61 3.00 5.45 7.80
C TYR A 61 2.47 6.51 8.78
N LEU A 62 1.17 6.85 8.69
CA LEU A 62 0.56 7.85 9.56
C LEU A 62 0.50 7.39 11.02
N ALA A 63 0.26 6.10 11.27
CA ALA A 63 0.24 5.54 12.61
C ALA A 63 1.61 5.58 13.28
N LEU A 64 2.68 5.24 12.55
CA LEU A 64 4.05 5.34 13.06
C LEU A 64 4.46 6.79 13.29
N ARG A 65 4.13 7.69 12.37
CA ARG A 65 4.42 9.13 12.51
C ARG A 65 3.74 9.76 13.72
N GLY A 66 2.50 9.37 14.02
CA GLY A 66 1.70 9.89 15.13
C GLY A 66 1.79 9.09 16.45
N ARG A 67 2.72 8.13 16.54
CA ARG A 67 2.76 7.13 17.63
C ARG A 67 2.92 7.72 19.05
N ASP A 68 3.53 8.90 19.16
CA ASP A 68 3.72 9.57 20.45
C ASP A 68 2.43 10.22 20.97
N VAL A 69 1.46 10.45 20.08
CA VAL A 69 0.16 11.08 20.40
C VAL A 69 -0.94 10.04 20.53
N HIS A 70 -0.94 9.04 19.65
CA HIS A 70 -1.98 8.00 19.60
C HIS A 70 -1.36 6.61 19.44
N PRO A 71 -1.92 5.57 20.10
CA PRO A 71 -1.49 4.19 19.90
C PRO A 71 -1.52 3.79 18.42
N VAL A 72 -0.47 3.10 17.96
CA VAL A 72 -0.29 2.74 16.54
C VAL A 72 -1.49 1.95 16.03
N VAL A 73 -1.94 0.96 16.82
CA VAL A 73 -3.10 0.11 16.49
C VAL A 73 -4.37 0.94 16.27
N ARG A 74 -4.59 1.96 17.10
CA ARG A 74 -5.81 2.79 17.01
C ARG A 74 -5.80 3.60 15.72
N THR A 75 -4.67 4.26 15.42
CA THR A 75 -4.54 5.08 14.21
C THR A 75 -4.60 4.21 12.96
N PHE A 76 -3.92 3.07 12.97
CA PHE A 76 -3.90 2.14 11.85
C PHE A 76 -5.28 1.56 11.55
N MET A 77 -5.97 0.99 12.54
CA MET A 77 -7.29 0.37 12.35
C MET A 77 -8.38 1.38 11.99
N GLY A 78 -8.23 2.62 12.47
CA GLY A 78 -9.13 3.74 12.16
C GLY A 78 -8.85 4.40 10.81
N PHE A 79 -7.71 4.11 10.17
CA PHE A 79 -7.35 4.74 8.91
C PHE A 79 -8.26 4.25 7.78
N ARG A 80 -8.63 5.16 6.89
CA ARG A 80 -9.38 4.86 5.67
C ARG A 80 -8.78 5.63 4.52
N LEU A 81 -8.38 4.91 3.47
CA LEU A 81 -7.93 5.53 2.24
C LEU A 81 -9.09 6.20 1.50
N ASN A 82 -8.96 7.51 1.28
CA ASN A 82 -9.85 8.33 0.49
C ASN A 82 -9.04 9.44 -0.21
N PRO A 83 -9.63 10.24 -1.12
CA PRO A 83 -8.90 11.29 -1.81
C PRO A 83 -8.19 12.30 -0.88
N ALA A 84 -8.84 12.68 0.23
CA ALA A 84 -8.27 13.64 1.17
C ALA A 84 -7.09 13.05 1.95
N SER A 85 -7.21 11.81 2.44
CA SER A 85 -6.13 11.13 3.17
C SER A 85 -4.94 10.84 2.27
N LEU A 86 -5.19 10.50 1.00
CA LEU A 86 -4.14 10.31 0.00
C LEU A 86 -3.45 11.63 -0.32
N ALA A 87 -4.19 12.71 -0.58
CA ALA A 87 -3.61 14.03 -0.82
C ALA A 87 -2.74 14.49 0.36
N ALA A 88 -3.20 14.26 1.60
CA ALA A 88 -2.41 14.54 2.80
C ALA A 88 -1.11 13.73 2.83
N PHE A 89 -1.16 12.43 2.54
CA PHE A 89 0.03 11.59 2.44
C PHE A 89 1.01 12.06 1.36
N LEU A 90 0.50 12.41 0.17
CA LEU A 90 1.33 12.93 -0.93
C LEU A 90 1.99 14.25 -0.55
N ASN A 91 1.26 15.19 0.07
CA ASN A 91 1.84 16.45 0.53
C ASN A 91 2.98 16.25 1.54
N LEU A 92 2.94 15.18 2.34
CA LEU A 92 4.00 14.86 3.30
C LEU A 92 5.22 14.24 2.63
N THR A 93 5.03 13.43 1.59
CA THR A 93 6.07 12.56 1.03
C THR A 93 6.60 13.01 -0.33
N GLN A 94 5.87 13.85 -1.05
CA GLN A 94 6.23 14.28 -2.40
C GLN A 94 7.54 15.08 -2.40
N GLY A 95 8.46 14.68 -3.29
CA GLY A 95 9.79 15.28 -3.39
C GLY A 95 10.72 14.97 -2.22
N ARG A 96 10.32 14.10 -1.29
CA ARG A 96 11.15 13.65 -0.17
C ARG A 96 11.91 12.39 -0.55
N ASP A 97 13.16 12.31 -0.11
CA ASP A 97 13.94 11.09 -0.25
C ASP A 97 13.63 10.11 0.89
N ALA A 98 14.12 8.87 0.75
CA ALA A 98 13.92 7.85 1.77
C ALA A 98 14.52 8.23 3.13
N ALA A 99 15.65 8.93 3.16
CA ALA A 99 16.29 9.32 4.41
C ALA A 99 15.42 10.30 5.19
N TRP A 100 14.78 11.26 4.50
CA TRP A 100 13.82 12.18 5.09
C TRP A 100 12.60 11.43 5.63
N ILE A 101 12.02 10.52 4.84
CA ILE A 101 10.85 9.73 5.25
C ILE A 101 11.16 8.91 6.49
N MET A 102 12.33 8.24 6.53
CA MET A 102 12.75 7.47 7.70
C MET A 102 12.88 8.35 8.94
N ARG A 103 13.50 9.54 8.83
CA ARG A 103 13.61 10.48 9.97
C ARG A 103 12.25 11.00 10.44
N ASP A 104 11.34 11.33 9.52
CA ASP A 104 9.97 11.77 9.86
C ASP A 104 9.19 10.66 10.60
N LEU A 105 9.49 9.40 10.29
CA LEU A 105 8.98 8.24 11.04
C LEU A 105 9.78 7.94 12.31
N GLY A 106 10.84 8.68 12.61
CA GLY A 106 11.78 8.39 13.69
C GLY A 106 12.52 7.05 13.55
N LEU A 107 12.66 6.53 12.33
CA LEU A 107 13.43 5.32 12.02
C LEU A 107 14.89 5.68 11.64
N PRO A 108 15.88 4.81 11.94
CA PRO A 108 17.27 5.08 11.67
C PRO A 108 17.57 5.11 10.18
N THR A 109 18.37 6.07 9.74
CA THR A 109 18.85 6.14 8.37
C THR A 109 20.12 5.31 8.17
N VAL A 110 20.51 5.07 6.91
CA VAL A 110 21.79 4.39 6.60
C VAL A 110 22.96 5.13 7.25
N ALA A 111 22.93 6.46 7.26
CA ALA A 111 23.98 7.28 7.88
C ALA A 111 24.04 7.08 9.40
N ASP A 112 22.91 6.84 10.06
CA ASP A 112 22.88 6.59 11.50
C ASP A 112 23.47 5.22 11.84
N VAL A 113 23.14 4.19 11.04
CA VAL A 113 23.73 2.86 11.19
C VAL A 113 25.23 2.86 10.91
N GLU A 114 25.70 3.61 9.90
CA GLU A 114 27.14 3.77 9.63
C GLU A 114 27.86 4.53 10.74
N ARG A 115 27.21 5.49 11.40
CA ARG A 115 27.79 6.20 12.55
C ARG A 115 27.97 5.28 13.75
N ALA A 116 27.03 4.37 13.99
CA ALA A 116 27.11 3.36 15.04
C ALA A 116 28.06 2.18 14.70
N ARG A 117 28.79 2.25 13.59
CA ARG A 117 29.67 1.17 13.15
C ARG A 117 30.85 1.01 14.10
N GLY A 118 30.93 -0.16 14.74
CA GLY A 118 31.97 -0.48 15.72
C GLY A 118 31.48 -0.44 17.16
N GLU A 119 30.32 0.17 17.41
CA GLU A 119 29.66 0.17 18.73
C GLU A 119 28.83 -1.11 18.97
N VAL A 120 28.37 -1.73 17.88
CA VAL A 120 27.58 -2.97 17.90
C VAL A 120 28.31 -4.15 17.25
N PRO A 121 28.06 -5.40 17.70
CA PRO A 121 28.60 -6.61 17.08
C PRO A 121 28.39 -6.64 15.56
N ARG A 122 29.44 -7.03 14.81
CA ARG A 122 29.46 -7.02 13.34
C ARG A 122 28.25 -7.71 12.70
N ARG A 123 27.74 -8.78 13.32
CA ARG A 123 26.55 -9.51 12.85
C ARG A 123 25.28 -8.67 12.97
N GLN A 124 25.07 -8.02 14.11
CA GLN A 124 23.91 -7.13 14.34
C GLN A 124 23.98 -5.91 13.43
N TYR A 125 25.14 -5.27 13.30
CA TYR A 125 25.33 -4.14 12.36
C TYR A 125 24.95 -4.52 10.92
N LYS A 126 25.40 -5.68 10.42
CA LYS A 126 25.04 -6.14 9.06
C LYS A 126 23.54 -6.33 8.90
N GLN A 127 22.88 -6.90 9.90
CA GLN A 127 21.43 -7.13 9.89
C GLN A 127 20.66 -5.80 9.90
N PHE A 128 21.00 -4.87 10.81
CA PHE A 128 20.40 -3.54 10.85
C PHE A 128 20.61 -2.76 9.57
N ARG A 129 21.83 -2.75 9.02
CA ARG A 129 22.14 -2.09 7.76
C ARG A 129 21.33 -2.66 6.59
N ALA A 130 21.22 -3.98 6.52
CA ALA A 130 20.43 -4.64 5.47
C ALA A 130 18.95 -4.25 5.59
N ALA A 131 18.39 -4.24 6.80
CA ALA A 131 17.01 -3.84 7.03
C ALA A 131 16.75 -2.37 6.67
N VAL A 132 17.61 -1.45 7.13
CA VAL A 132 17.50 -0.02 6.80
C VAL A 132 17.61 0.23 5.30
N ASN A 133 18.54 -0.45 4.61
CA ASN A 133 18.62 -0.39 3.15
C ASN A 133 17.36 -0.96 2.47
N SER A 134 16.78 -2.03 3.01
CA SER A 134 15.54 -2.62 2.48
C SER A 134 14.37 -1.66 2.60
N VAL A 135 14.19 -1.04 3.77
CA VAL A 135 13.18 0.01 4.00
C VAL A 135 13.41 1.20 3.06
N ALA A 136 14.63 1.73 3.01
CA ALA A 136 14.94 2.87 2.15
C ALA A 136 14.67 2.58 0.66
N GLY A 137 15.09 1.40 0.17
CA GLY A 137 14.80 0.95 -1.18
C GLY A 137 13.31 0.72 -1.43
N GLY A 138 12.59 0.17 -0.45
CA GLY A 138 11.14 0.01 -0.48
C GLY A 138 10.43 1.35 -0.61
N LEU A 139 10.74 2.32 0.25
CA LEU A 139 10.19 3.67 0.23
C LEU A 139 10.47 4.40 -1.09
N GLN A 140 11.70 4.28 -1.63
CA GLN A 140 12.03 4.85 -2.94
C GLN A 140 11.21 4.23 -4.06
N ARG A 141 10.98 2.91 -4.03
CA ARG A 141 10.13 2.25 -5.02
C ARG A 141 8.68 2.68 -4.88
N VAL A 142 8.15 2.80 -3.66
CA VAL A 142 6.79 3.33 -3.41
C VAL A 142 6.66 4.76 -3.94
N ALA A 143 7.66 5.62 -3.71
CA ALA A 143 7.66 7.00 -4.22
C ALA A 143 7.64 7.08 -5.76
N ARG A 144 8.03 6.00 -6.47
CA ARG A 144 8.00 5.89 -7.94
C ARG A 144 6.69 5.29 -8.47
N VAL A 145 5.83 4.74 -7.61
CA VAL A 145 4.52 4.24 -8.02
C VAL A 145 3.69 5.41 -8.57
N GLU A 146 2.90 5.19 -9.63
CA GLU A 146 2.08 6.25 -10.22
C GLU A 146 0.92 6.64 -9.29
N HIS A 147 1.11 7.67 -8.48
CA HIS A 147 0.11 8.16 -7.52
C HIS A 147 -1.13 8.78 -8.19
N GLY A 148 -1.01 9.25 -9.44
CA GLY A 148 -2.13 9.79 -10.21
C GLY A 148 -3.22 8.75 -10.50
N ALA A 149 -2.82 7.51 -10.80
CA ALA A 149 -3.75 6.39 -10.89
C ALA A 149 -4.43 6.12 -9.55
N LEU A 150 -3.67 6.08 -8.45
CA LEU A 150 -4.21 5.85 -7.11
C LEU A 150 -5.27 6.90 -6.71
N LEU A 151 -5.04 8.18 -7.00
CA LEU A 151 -6.02 9.26 -6.74
C LEU A 151 -7.33 9.04 -7.49
N ARG A 152 -7.27 8.72 -8.79
CA ARG A 152 -8.46 8.44 -9.60
C ARG A 152 -9.24 7.23 -9.07
N LEU A 153 -8.51 6.17 -8.70
CA LEU A 153 -9.11 4.94 -8.19
C LEU A 153 -9.72 5.15 -6.80
N CYS A 154 -9.07 5.88 -5.90
CA CYS A 154 -9.58 6.18 -4.55
C CYS A 154 -10.87 7.01 -4.57
N ALA A 155 -11.04 7.89 -5.56
CA ALA A 155 -12.27 8.65 -5.73
C ALA A 155 -13.44 7.79 -6.22
N GLY A 156 -13.16 6.70 -6.94
CA GLY A 156 -14.18 5.89 -7.60
C GLY A 156 -14.45 4.53 -6.96
N LEU A 157 -13.42 3.70 -6.77
CA LEU A 157 -13.57 2.25 -6.60
C LEU A 157 -14.19 1.81 -5.28
N ARG A 158 -14.05 2.57 -4.20
CA ARG A 158 -14.53 2.13 -2.88
C ARG A 158 -16.06 2.04 -2.78
N GLU A 159 -16.77 2.83 -3.56
CA GLU A 159 -18.23 2.81 -3.65
C GLU A 159 -18.72 2.14 -4.95
N SER A 160 -17.80 1.52 -5.71
CA SER A 160 -18.12 0.99 -7.02
C SER A 160 -18.56 -0.46 -7.01
N ARG A 161 -19.44 -0.80 -7.97
CA ARG A 161 -19.76 -2.19 -8.33
C ARG A 161 -19.33 -2.44 -9.78
N ALA A 162 -18.67 -3.57 -10.04
CA ALA A 162 -18.46 -4.04 -11.41
C ALA A 162 -19.77 -4.49 -12.02
N LEU A 163 -20.02 -4.05 -13.25
CA LEU A 163 -21.02 -4.65 -14.12
C LEU A 163 -20.29 -5.32 -15.29
N ALA A 164 -20.37 -6.66 -15.35
CA ALA A 164 -19.73 -7.43 -16.42
C ALA A 164 -20.61 -7.52 -17.68
N ASP A 165 -21.94 -7.61 -17.52
CA ASP A 165 -22.82 -8.13 -18.58
C ASP A 165 -23.99 -7.21 -19.00
N ARG A 166 -24.10 -5.97 -18.50
CA ARG A 166 -25.22 -5.06 -18.88
C ARG A 166 -24.79 -3.59 -18.88
N VAL A 167 -24.16 -3.15 -19.97
CA VAL A 167 -23.72 -1.75 -20.14
C VAL A 167 -24.33 -1.11 -21.39
N ASP A 168 -25.24 -1.82 -22.07
CA ASP A 168 -25.93 -1.42 -23.30
C ASP A 168 -26.76 -0.13 -23.14
N TRP A 169 -27.04 0.24 -21.88
CA TRP A 169 -27.79 1.43 -21.49
C TRP A 169 -26.90 2.68 -21.30
N LEU A 170 -25.57 2.57 -21.37
CA LEU A 170 -24.68 3.75 -21.39
C LEU A 170 -24.69 4.34 -22.81
N PRO A 171 -25.41 5.47 -23.02
CA PRO A 171 -25.44 6.09 -24.32
C PRO A 171 -24.03 6.62 -24.61
N ASP A 172 -23.50 6.33 -25.80
CA ASP A 172 -22.25 6.86 -26.34
C ASP A 172 -20.91 6.20 -25.92
N ARG A 173 -20.90 5.05 -25.22
CA ARG A 173 -19.65 4.30 -24.96
C ARG A 173 -19.76 2.81 -25.27
N ARG A 174 -19.45 2.43 -26.52
CA ARG A 174 -19.09 1.04 -26.82
C ARG A 174 -17.79 0.73 -26.09
N MET A 175 -17.86 -0.08 -25.05
CA MET A 175 -16.67 -0.61 -24.39
C MET A 175 -16.09 -1.73 -25.25
N ASN A 176 -14.77 -1.73 -25.38
CA ASN A 176 -14.08 -2.85 -26.01
C ASN A 176 -14.17 -4.11 -25.11
N PRO A 177 -14.02 -5.33 -25.65
CA PRO A 177 -14.11 -6.57 -24.88
C PRO A 177 -13.15 -6.65 -23.69
N ASP A 178 -12.02 -5.96 -23.77
CA ASP A 178 -10.98 -5.83 -22.75
C ASP A 178 -11.29 -4.74 -21.71
N GLN A 179 -12.39 -4.00 -21.80
CA GLN A 179 -12.72 -2.91 -20.87
C GLN A 179 -13.80 -3.31 -19.84
N VAL A 180 -13.59 -2.88 -18.59
CA VAL A 180 -14.53 -2.98 -17.47
C VAL A 180 -15.16 -1.62 -17.19
N ALA A 181 -16.49 -1.53 -17.14
CA ALA A 181 -17.15 -0.38 -16.54
C ALA A 181 -17.11 -0.49 -15.02
N LEU A 182 -16.40 0.44 -14.40
CA LEU A 182 -16.52 0.78 -13.00
C LEU A 182 -17.61 1.85 -12.85
N LEU A 183 -18.70 1.50 -12.21
CA LEU A 183 -19.73 2.47 -11.84
C LEU A 183 -19.51 2.96 -10.43
N VAL A 184 -19.22 4.26 -10.30
CA VAL A 184 -19.12 4.98 -9.05
C VAL A 184 -20.45 5.69 -8.84
N LEU A 185 -21.06 5.47 -7.68
CA LEU A 185 -22.26 6.19 -7.25
C LEU A 185 -21.85 7.17 -6.15
N ASP A 186 -21.73 8.45 -6.47
CA ASP A 186 -21.56 9.49 -5.45
C ASP A 186 -22.94 9.83 -4.87
N GLN A 187 -23.22 9.30 -3.69
CA GLN A 187 -24.50 9.54 -3.02
C GLN A 187 -24.68 10.99 -2.55
N ARG A 188 -23.59 11.72 -2.28
CA ARG A 188 -23.64 13.10 -1.80
C ARG A 188 -23.98 14.06 -2.93
N GLN A 189 -23.35 13.87 -4.09
CA GLN A 189 -23.62 14.67 -5.29
C GLN A 189 -24.79 14.13 -6.10
N ARG A 190 -25.30 12.93 -5.78
CA ARG A 190 -26.30 12.20 -6.56
C ARG A 190 -25.88 12.01 -8.01
N THR A 191 -24.59 11.80 -8.24
CA THR A 191 -24.01 11.60 -9.56
C THR A 191 -23.55 10.16 -9.71
N MET A 192 -23.61 9.66 -10.94
CA MET A 192 -23.07 8.36 -11.31
C MET A 192 -21.96 8.59 -12.33
N ALA A 193 -20.75 8.13 -12.01
CA ALA A 193 -19.61 8.17 -12.91
C ALA A 193 -19.28 6.77 -13.41
N ALA A 194 -19.16 6.61 -14.71
CA ALA A 194 -18.66 5.38 -15.33
C ALA A 194 -17.19 5.57 -15.72
N HIS A 195 -16.28 4.89 -15.03
CA HIS A 195 -14.90 4.77 -15.46
C HIS A 195 -14.71 3.47 -16.22
N THR A 196 -14.10 3.53 -17.39
CA THR A 196 -13.67 2.32 -18.10
C THR A 196 -12.27 1.98 -17.65
N LEU A 197 -12.08 0.81 -17.04
CA LEU A 197 -10.76 0.24 -16.77
C LEU A 197 -10.43 -0.72 -17.90
N ALA A 198 -9.44 -0.41 -18.72
CA ALA A 198 -8.91 -1.40 -19.64
C ALA A 198 -8.19 -2.49 -18.81
N VAL A 199 -8.57 -3.75 -19.03
CA VAL A 199 -7.87 -4.94 -18.56
C VAL A 199 -6.68 -5.14 -19.49
N ASP A 200 -5.77 -4.17 -19.52
CA ASP A 200 -4.47 -4.31 -20.14
C ASP A 200 -3.59 -5.12 -19.19
N GLU A 201 -3.12 -6.29 -19.63
CA GLU A 201 -2.26 -7.17 -18.84
C GLU A 201 -1.03 -6.42 -18.32
N GLN A 202 -0.44 -5.53 -19.13
CA GLN A 202 0.71 -4.74 -18.72
C GLN A 202 0.35 -3.76 -17.58
N GLN A 203 -0.85 -3.17 -17.62
CA GLN A 203 -1.33 -2.31 -16.55
C GLN A 203 -1.61 -3.11 -15.27
N LEU A 204 -2.18 -4.30 -15.39
CA LEU A 204 -2.44 -5.18 -14.25
C LEU A 204 -1.14 -5.70 -13.60
N GLU A 205 -0.14 -6.05 -14.41
CA GLU A 205 1.22 -6.37 -13.94
C GLU A 205 1.80 -5.23 -13.09
N ARG A 206 1.68 -3.97 -13.57
CA ARG A 206 2.13 -2.80 -12.79
C ARG A 206 1.41 -2.69 -11.44
N PHE A 207 0.12 -3.01 -11.36
CA PHE A 207 -0.60 -3.03 -10.07
C PHE A 207 -0.12 -4.15 -9.15
N VAL A 208 0.15 -5.35 -9.68
CA VAL A 208 0.70 -6.47 -8.90
C VAL A 208 2.09 -6.11 -8.37
N ASP A 209 2.96 -5.56 -9.20
CA ASP A 209 4.31 -5.12 -8.81
C ASP A 209 4.27 -3.99 -7.77
N ALA A 210 3.37 -3.01 -7.95
CA ALA A 210 3.16 -1.95 -6.99
C ALA A 210 2.64 -2.49 -5.65
N THR A 211 1.71 -3.45 -5.69
CA THR A 211 1.21 -4.15 -4.49
C THR A 211 2.37 -4.83 -3.76
N GLY A 212 3.19 -5.61 -4.46
CA GLY A 212 4.33 -6.27 -3.87
C GLY A 212 5.39 -5.31 -3.31
N THR A 213 5.59 -4.17 -3.96
CA THR A 213 6.49 -3.11 -3.50
C THR A 213 6.01 -2.47 -2.20
N ILE A 214 4.72 -2.07 -2.17
CA ILE A 214 4.10 -1.39 -1.03
C ILE A 214 4.06 -2.31 0.19
N THR A 215 3.66 -3.57 0.00
CA THR A 215 3.55 -4.50 1.12
C THR A 215 4.92 -4.92 1.68
N ALA A 216 5.93 -5.08 0.82
CA ALA A 216 7.29 -5.31 1.26
C ALA A 216 7.83 -4.11 2.07
N ALA A 217 7.60 -2.88 1.60
CA ALA A 217 7.99 -1.68 2.32
C ALA A 217 7.30 -1.58 3.70
N GLY A 218 5.99 -1.84 3.77
CA GLY A 218 5.24 -1.84 5.03
C GLY A 218 5.76 -2.88 6.02
N ARG A 219 6.02 -4.11 5.57
CA ARG A 219 6.61 -5.17 6.40
C ARG A 219 7.98 -4.76 6.93
N ASP A 220 8.85 -4.25 6.07
CA ASP A 220 10.21 -3.87 6.46
C ASP A 220 10.19 -2.69 7.44
N MET A 221 9.25 -1.74 7.28
CA MET A 221 9.01 -0.64 8.24
C MET A 221 8.58 -1.16 9.61
N VAL A 222 7.64 -2.10 9.65
CA VAL A 222 7.22 -2.72 10.93
C VAL A 222 8.38 -3.43 11.59
N TRP A 223 9.12 -4.24 10.84
CA TRP A 223 10.28 -4.95 11.36
C TRP A 223 11.27 -3.97 12.02
N LEU A 224 11.61 -2.88 11.31
CA LEU A 224 12.58 -1.90 11.80
C LEU A 224 12.07 -1.19 13.07
N TYR A 225 10.80 -0.81 13.09
CA TYR A 225 10.17 -0.19 14.25
C TYR A 225 10.19 -1.10 15.49
N LEU A 226 9.81 -2.37 15.33
CA LEU A 226 9.82 -3.34 16.44
C LEU A 226 11.23 -3.58 16.97
N HIS A 227 12.21 -3.75 16.08
CA HIS A 227 13.59 -4.00 16.49
C HIS A 227 14.23 -2.81 17.19
N MET A 228 13.86 -1.57 16.85
CA MET A 228 14.30 -0.41 17.61
C MET A 228 13.72 -0.40 19.03
N ARG A 229 12.42 -0.70 19.17
CA ARG A 229 11.76 -0.74 20.49
C ARG A 229 12.39 -1.76 21.42
N ASP A 230 12.74 -2.93 20.88
CA ASP A 230 13.38 -3.98 21.68
C ASP A 230 14.75 -3.51 22.21
N VAL A 231 15.52 -2.77 21.40
CA VAL A 231 16.79 -2.17 21.83
C VAL A 231 16.56 -1.12 22.92
N GLU A 232 15.61 -0.19 22.74
CA GLU A 232 15.28 0.82 23.75
C GLU A 232 14.86 0.18 25.08
N SER A 233 14.01 -0.86 25.04
CA SER A 233 13.53 -1.55 26.25
C SER A 233 14.59 -2.39 26.97
N SER A 234 15.74 -2.65 26.32
CA SER A 234 16.87 -3.37 26.93
C SER A 234 17.86 -2.45 27.65
N LEU A 235 17.70 -1.13 27.49
CA LEU A 235 18.54 -0.09 28.08
C LEU A 235 17.89 0.60 29.30
N ASP A 236 16.59 0.35 29.53
CA ASP A 236 15.81 0.76 30.71
C ASP A 236 15.71 -0.38 31.74
#